data_AF-A0A522GU02-F1
#
_entry.id   AF-A0A522GU02-F1
#
_cell.length_a   1.000
_cell.length_b   1.000
_cell.length_c   1.000
_cell.angle_alpha   90.00
_cell.angle_beta   90.00
_cell.angle_gamma   90.00
#
_symmetry.space_group_name_H-M   'P 1'
#
loop_
_entity.id
_entity.type
_entity.pdbx_description
1 polymer ?
#
loop_
_entity_poly.entity_id
_entity_poly.type
_entity_poly.pdbx_seq_one_letter_code
_entity_poly.pdbx_strand_id
1 'polypeptide(L)'
;MEGKVRGHASKPAPESLIGILLASLEALAVAGQVDAACRLAGRACVALRHSDPQGEHRFNALLHRMAPRVPRSTQMNNDRENP
;
A
#
# COMPACT_ATOMS: atom_id res chain seq x y z
N MET A 1 -20.47 -8.24 -16.30
CA MET A 1 -20.11 -7.83 -14.93
C MET A 1 -19.20 -8.91 -14.34
N GLU A 2 -18.15 -8.45 -13.65
CA GLU A 2 -17.24 -9.16 -12.74
C GLU A 2 -16.07 -10.04 -13.25
N GLY A 3 -14.87 -9.75 -12.70
CA GLY A 3 -13.69 -10.64 -12.59
C GLY A 3 -12.53 -10.29 -13.54
N LYS A 4 -11.57 -9.40 -13.27
CA LYS A 4 -10.55 -9.34 -12.19
C LYS A 4 -9.78 -10.65 -11.99
N VAL A 5 -8.60 -10.74 -12.61
CA VAL A 5 -7.31 -11.03 -11.95
C VAL A 5 -6.16 -10.68 -12.91
N ARG A 6 -5.42 -9.60 -12.66
CA ARG A 6 -4.08 -9.45 -13.25
C ARG A 6 -3.15 -10.36 -12.46
N GLY A 7 -3.05 -11.60 -12.91
CA GLY A 7 -2.05 -12.54 -12.44
C GLY A 7 -0.66 -12.00 -12.76
N HIS A 8 0.10 -11.69 -11.71
CA HIS A 8 1.55 -11.63 -11.79
C HIS A 8 2.05 -12.88 -11.06
N ALA A 9 1.90 -14.04 -11.69
CA ALA A 9 2.61 -15.23 -11.28
C ALA A 9 4.07 -15.06 -11.74
N SER A 10 4.86 -14.34 -10.96
CA SER A 10 6.32 -14.36 -11.11
C SER A 10 6.90 -15.24 -10.01
N LYS A 11 7.64 -16.26 -10.43
CA LYS A 11 8.39 -17.25 -9.65
C LYS A 11 9.07 -16.60 -8.42
N PRO A 12 9.15 -17.26 -7.24
CA PRO A 12 9.71 -16.64 -6.04
C PRO A 12 11.24 -16.51 -6.18
N ALA A 13 11.67 -15.38 -6.76
CA ALA A 13 12.95 -14.79 -6.40
C ALA A 13 12.91 -14.47 -4.89
N PRO A 14 14.05 -14.48 -4.16
CA PRO A 14 14.06 -14.06 -2.77
C PRO A 14 13.34 -12.72 -2.69
N GLU A 15 12.21 -12.71 -1.97
CA GLU A 15 11.29 -11.60 -1.99
C GLU A 15 12.04 -10.40 -1.41
N SER A 16 12.36 -9.43 -2.28
CA SER A 16 13.04 -8.22 -1.83
C SER A 16 12.20 -7.60 -0.71
N LEU A 17 12.84 -7.03 0.31
CA LEU A 17 12.14 -6.38 1.43
C LEU A 17 11.05 -5.40 0.93
N ILE A 18 11.31 -4.73 -0.19
CA ILE A 18 10.36 -3.86 -0.91
C ILE A 18 9.11 -4.64 -1.36
N GLY A 19 9.28 -5.83 -1.93
CA GLY A 19 8.17 -6.71 -2.33
C GLY A 19 7.30 -7.13 -1.16
N ILE A 20 7.90 -7.57 -0.05
CA ILE A 20 7.19 -7.94 1.18
C ILE A 20 6.38 -6.76 1.72
N LEU A 21 7.00 -5.57 1.76
CA LEU A 21 6.34 -4.34 2.20
C LEU A 21 5.16 -3.96 1.29
N LEU A 22 5.31 -4.04 -0.02
CA LEU A 22 4.22 -3.77 -0.97
C LEU A 22 3.07 -4.76 -0.82
N ALA A 23 3.35 -6.05 -0.66
CA ALA A 23 2.33 -7.07 -0.43
C ALA A 23 1.57 -6.82 0.88
N SER A 24 2.29 -6.42 1.93
CA SER A 24 1.71 -6.07 3.24
C SER A 24 0.78 -4.86 3.14
N LEU A 25 1.19 -3.82 2.42
CA LEU A 25 0.37 -2.63 2.17
C LEU A 25 -0.87 -2.94 1.33
N GLU A 26 -0.75 -3.81 0.32
CA GLU A 26 -1.90 -4.26 -0.46
C GLU A 26 -2.88 -5.06 0.40
N ALA A 27 -2.40 -5.94 1.28
CA ALA A 27 -3.24 -6.68 2.22
C ALA A 27 -4.00 -5.74 3.18
N LEU A 28 -3.34 -4.69 3.70
CA LEU A 28 -3.99 -3.66 4.52
C LEU A 28 -5.09 -2.92 3.74
N ALA A 29 -4.82 -2.56 2.48
CA ALA A 29 -5.82 -1.91 1.64
C ALA A 29 -7.02 -2.82 1.33
N VAL A 30 -6.80 -4.13 1.14
CA VAL A 30 -7.86 -5.13 0.96
C VAL A 30 -8.67 -5.32 2.26
N ALA A 31 -8.03 -5.23 3.42
CA ALA A 31 -8.68 -5.28 4.73
C ALA A 31 -9.48 -3.99 5.08
N GLY A 32 -9.57 -3.02 4.16
CA GLY A 32 -10.25 -1.75 4.38
C GLY A 32 -9.41 -0.70 5.13
N GLN A 33 -8.16 -1.02 5.51
CA GLN A 33 -7.24 -0.12 6.19
C GLN A 33 -6.42 0.74 5.20
N VAL A 34 -7.10 1.30 4.19
CA VAL A 34 -6.43 2.03 3.10
C VAL A 34 -5.69 3.28 3.60
N ASP A 35 -6.20 3.97 4.64
CA ASP A 35 -5.52 5.15 5.22
C ASP A 35 -4.17 4.78 5.85
N ALA A 36 -4.16 3.71 6.67
CA ALA A 36 -2.95 3.19 7.29
C ALA A 36 -1.93 2.74 6.23
N ALA A 37 -2.40 2.06 5.18
CA ALA A 37 -1.57 1.67 4.04
C ALA A 37 -0.95 2.89 3.32
N CYS A 38 -1.76 3.92 3.04
CA CYS A 38 -1.28 5.16 2.41
C CYS A 38 -0.23 5.88 3.28
N ARG A 39 -0.45 6.00 4.59
CA ARG A 39 0.51 6.61 5.51
C ARG A 39 1.84 5.86 5.54
N LEU A 40 1.80 4.52 5.64
CA LEU A 40 2.99 3.69 5.66
C LEU A 40 3.75 3.75 4.32
N ALA A 41 3.04 3.71 3.20
CA ALA A 41 3.62 3.86 1.86
C ALA A 41 4.28 5.23 1.67
N GLY A 42 3.66 6.30 2.17
CA GLY A 42 4.25 7.65 2.13
C GLY A 42 5.55 7.75 2.94
N ARG A 43 5.60 7.15 4.14
CA ARG A 43 6.82 7.08 4.95
C ARG A 43 7.93 6.28 4.25
N ALA A 44 7.59 5.15 3.62
CA ALA A 44 8.53 4.36 2.84
C ALA A 44 9.09 5.16 1.65
N CYS A 45 8.24 5.92 0.96
CA CYS A 45 8.65 6.80 -0.15
C CYS A 45 9.70 7.83 0.29
N VAL A 46 9.47 8.52 1.43
CA VAL A 46 10.45 9.48 1.98
C VAL A 46 11.76 8.81 2.38
N ALA A 47 11.70 7.62 2.99
CA ALA A 47 12.89 6.88 3.40
C ALA A 47 13.72 6.37 2.22
N LEU A 48 13.06 6.00 1.11
CA LEU A 48 13.71 5.42 -0.06
C LEU A 48 14.15 6.48 -1.09
N ARG A 49 13.57 7.67 -1.09
CA ARG A 49 13.87 8.77 -2.04
C ARG A 49 15.37 9.05 -2.23
N HIS A 50 16.16 8.89 -1.17
CA HIS A 50 17.61 9.15 -1.22
C HIS A 50 18.47 7.90 -1.32
N SER A 51 17.93 6.72 -1.03
CA SER A 51 18.69 5.47 -0.92
C SER A 51 18.42 4.50 -2.08
N ASP A 52 17.19 4.48 -2.60
CA ASP A 52 16.76 3.56 -3.64
C ASP A 52 15.60 4.16 -4.48
N PRO A 53 15.92 4.88 -5.56
CA PRO A 53 14.91 5.51 -6.42
C PRO A 53 14.03 4.50 -7.16
N GLN A 54 14.50 3.26 -7.38
CA GLN A 54 13.67 2.20 -7.96
C GLN A 54 12.58 1.73 -6.99
N GLY A 55 12.91 1.55 -5.71
CA GLY A 55 11.97 1.21 -4.65
C GLY A 55 10.94 2.31 -4.47
N GLU A 56 11.38 3.57 -4.40
CA GLU A 56 10.50 4.74 -4.33
C GLU A 56 9.43 4.70 -5.44
N HIS A 57 9.84 4.47 -6.70
CA HIS A 57 8.91 4.42 -7.83
C HIS A 57 7.83 3.33 -7.67
N ARG A 58 8.19 2.17 -7.10
CA ARG A 58 7.22 1.08 -6.86
C ARG A 58 6.22 1.44 -5.78
N PHE A 59 6.64 2.05 -4.68
CA PHE A 59 5.74 2.55 -3.65
C PHE A 59 4.83 3.66 -4.17
N ASN A 60 5.36 4.57 -4.98
CA ASN A 60 4.57 5.62 -5.61
C ASN A 60 3.52 5.04 -6.58
N ALA A 61 3.87 4.05 -7.39
CA ALA A 61 2.92 3.35 -8.25
C ALA A 61 1.80 2.65 -7.46
N LEU A 62 2.13 2.05 -6.30
CA LEU A 62 1.14 1.46 -5.41
C LEU A 62 0.19 2.53 -4.84
N LEU A 63 0.73 3.67 -4.39
CA LEU A 63 -0.05 4.79 -3.89
C LEU A 63 -1.05 5.31 -4.93
N HIS A 64 -0.60 5.54 -6.17
CA HIS A 64 -1.49 5.96 -7.26
C HIS A 64 -2.61 4.94 -7.55
N ARG A 65 -2.34 3.64 -7.37
CA ARG A 65 -3.35 2.59 -7.52
C ARG A 65 -4.34 2.52 -6.35
N MET A 66 -3.91 2.91 -5.15
CA MET A 66 -4.76 2.93 -3.95
C MET A 66 -5.54 4.24 -3.80
N ALA A 67 -5.04 5.36 -4.32
CA ALA A 67 -5.68 6.68 -4.25
C ALA A 67 -7.17 6.72 -4.69
N PRO A 68 -7.59 6.01 -5.76
CA PRO A 68 -9.01 5.97 -6.15
C PRO A 68 -9.89 5.16 -5.19
N ARG A 69 -9.29 4.34 -4.33
CA ARG A 69 -9.98 3.45 -3.38
C ARG A 69 -10.10 4.03 -1.98
N VAL A 70 -9.64 5.26 -1.76
CA VAL A 70 -9.88 5.98 -0.51
C VAL A 70 -11.23 6.69 -0.66
N PRO A 71 -12.35 6.12 -0.17
CA PRO A 71 -13.55 6.91 0.01
C PRO A 71 -13.20 8.04 0.99
N ARG A 72 -13.62 9.26 0.66
CA ARG A 72 -13.33 10.50 1.41
C ARG A 72 -14.01 10.56 2.79
N SER A 73 -14.37 9.41 3.38
CA SER A 73 -15.36 9.28 4.46
C SER A 73 -14.85 8.58 5.72
N THR A 74 -13.60 8.10 5.79
CA THR A 74 -13.13 7.27 6.92
C THR A 74 -12.60 8.07 8.13
N GLN A 75 -12.69 9.40 8.13
CA GLN A 75 -12.25 10.26 9.23
C GLN A 75 -13.40 10.57 10.20
N MET A 76 -14.07 9.57 10.81
CA MET A 76 -15.04 9.82 11.92
C MET A 76 -15.16 8.73 12.99
N ASN A 77 -14.43 7.60 12.93
CA ASN A 77 -14.67 6.48 13.85
C ASN A 77 -13.55 6.15 14.86
N ASN A 78 -12.43 6.89 14.90
CA ASN A 78 -11.29 6.52 15.77
C ASN A 78 -11.22 7.25 17.12
N ASP A 79 -12.18 8.11 17.48
CA ASP A 79 -12.18 8.84 18.77
C ASP A 79 -13.07 8.19 19.86
N ARG A 80 -13.47 6.91 19.70
CA ARG A 80 -14.39 6.24 20.64
C ARG A 80 -13.83 5.10 21.48
N GLU A 81 -12.56 4.75 21.33
CA GLU A 81 -11.92 3.74 22.20
C GLU A 81 -10.60 4.26 22.77
N ASN A 82 -10.68 4.93 23.93
CA ASN A 82 -9.66 4.79 24.96
C ASN A 82 -10.31 5.05 26.34
N PRO A 83 -10.43 4.03 27.22
CA PRO A 83 -10.93 4.20 28.58
C PRO A 83 -9.97 4.97 29.50
#